data_AF-M5SAX4-F1
#
_entry.id   AF-M5SAX4-F1
#
_cell.length_a   1.000
_cell.length_b   1.000
_cell.length_c   1.000
_cell.angle_alpha   90.00
_cell.angle_beta   90.00
_cell.angle_gamma   90.00
#
_symmetry.space_group_name_H-M   'P 1'
#
loop_
_entity.id
_entity.type
_entity.pdbx_description
1 polymer ?
#
loop_
_entity_poly.entity_id
_entity_poly.type
_entity_poly.pdbx_seq_one_letter_code
_entity_poly.pdbx_strand_id
1 'polypeptide(L)'
;MLPAIERHARCAFRVLDAEARDDAVAEVLANAVCAYQRLHERNELQRAFATTLAKFAIKSYWSGRRCGTSQCSHDVFSSQAKQVAAYEVRTLGTPGELSTEWSQCLVDNRLTSVPNQVAFRMDFPRWLRGLSLRDRNIAERLSLGYSTKEVAAEFGMSSGRVSQLRREFSYSWYKFIRVNRCLSGEPKSKPGRASHPG
;
A
#
# COMPACT_ATOMS: atom_id res chain seq x y z
N MET A 1 12.85 -13.22 -35.65
CA MET A 1 13.06 -13.94 -34.37
C MET A 1 12.02 -13.54 -33.33
N LEU A 2 11.92 -12.24 -33.01
CA LEU A 2 11.01 -11.72 -31.99
C LEU A 2 9.51 -12.05 -32.21
N PRO A 3 8.91 -11.88 -33.42
CA PRO A 3 7.48 -12.20 -33.63
C PRO A 3 7.15 -13.69 -33.45
N ALA A 4 8.13 -14.58 -33.63
CA ALA A 4 7.95 -16.01 -33.38
C ALA A 4 7.92 -16.32 -31.88
N ILE A 5 8.76 -15.63 -31.09
CA ILE A 5 8.77 -15.75 -29.62
C ILE A 5 7.46 -15.21 -29.04
N GLU A 6 7.02 -14.04 -29.51
CA GLU A 6 5.77 -13.43 -29.06
C GLU A 6 4.56 -14.34 -29.33
N ARG A 7 4.47 -14.93 -30.53
CA ARG A 7 3.40 -15.87 -30.87
C ARG A 7 3.38 -17.09 -29.95
N HIS A 8 4.56 -17.64 -29.63
CA HIS A 8 4.68 -18.75 -28.68
C HIS A 8 4.25 -18.35 -27.27
N ALA A 9 4.65 -17.17 -26.81
CA ALA A 9 4.26 -16.65 -25.50
C ALA A 9 2.74 -16.45 -25.40
N ARG A 10 2.13 -15.76 -26.38
CA ARG A 10 0.66 -15.56 -26.43
C ARG A 10 -0.11 -16.88 -26.41
N CYS A 11 0.38 -17.90 -27.12
CA CYS A 11 -0.24 -19.22 -27.12
C CYS A 11 -0.09 -19.92 -25.75
N ALA A 12 1.09 -19.86 -25.13
CA ALA A 12 1.36 -20.48 -23.83
C ALA A 12 0.56 -19.83 -22.68
N PHE A 13 0.29 -18.53 -22.77
CA PHE A 13 -0.43 -17.77 -21.74
C PHE A 13 -1.90 -17.51 -22.08
N ARG A 14 -2.48 -18.27 -23.01
CA ARG A 14 -3.89 -18.11 -23.44
C ARG A 14 -4.93 -18.28 -22.31
N VAL A 15 -4.52 -18.91 -21.20
CA VAL A 15 -5.36 -19.15 -20.02
C VAL A 15 -5.38 -17.97 -19.04
N LEU A 16 -4.43 -17.03 -19.19
CA LEU A 16 -4.39 -15.81 -18.37
C LEU A 16 -5.39 -14.78 -18.93
N ASP A 17 -5.88 -13.90 -18.07
CA ASP A 17 -6.63 -12.72 -18.49
C ASP A 17 -5.76 -11.78 -19.34
N ALA A 18 -6.38 -10.76 -19.94
CA ALA A 18 -5.71 -9.91 -20.91
C ALA A 18 -4.50 -9.16 -20.31
N GLU A 19 -4.63 -8.62 -19.11
CA GLU A 19 -3.59 -7.84 -18.44
C GLU A 19 -2.44 -8.75 -18.02
N ALA A 20 -2.75 -9.84 -17.31
CA ALA A 20 -1.73 -10.80 -16.88
C ALA A 20 -1.01 -11.47 -18.06
N ARG A 21 -1.70 -11.66 -19.19
CA ARG A 21 -1.10 -12.20 -20.41
C ARG A 21 -0.12 -11.22 -21.04
N ASP A 22 -0.46 -9.93 -21.10
CA ASP A 22 0.42 -8.92 -21.71
C ASP A 22 1.69 -8.74 -20.89
N ASP A 23 1.57 -8.74 -19.56
CA ASP A 23 2.71 -8.77 -18.63
C ASP A 23 3.58 -10.01 -18.83
N ALA A 24 2.95 -11.19 -18.95
CA ALA A 24 3.67 -12.45 -19.16
C ALA A 24 4.42 -12.48 -20.51
N VAL A 25 3.84 -11.91 -21.55
CA VAL A 25 4.48 -11.78 -22.86
C VAL A 25 5.67 -10.84 -22.80
N ALA A 26 5.52 -9.67 -22.17
CA ALA A 26 6.60 -8.70 -22.01
C ALA A 26 7.79 -9.32 -21.24
N GLU A 27 7.50 -10.03 -20.16
CA GLU A 27 8.47 -10.76 -19.34
C GLU A 27 9.24 -11.83 -20.15
N VAL A 28 8.52 -12.63 -20.95
CA VAL A 28 9.15 -13.64 -21.82
C VAL A 28 10.04 -13.00 -22.88
N LEU A 29 9.63 -11.88 -23.46
CA LEU A 29 10.43 -11.14 -24.44
C LEU A 29 11.71 -10.59 -23.80
N ALA A 30 11.62 -9.98 -22.62
CA ALA A 30 12.77 -9.47 -21.88
C ALA A 30 13.78 -10.60 -21.58
N ASN A 31 13.30 -11.74 -21.08
CA ASN A 31 14.15 -12.90 -20.78
C ASN A 31 14.82 -13.47 -22.04
N ALA A 32 14.09 -13.56 -23.15
CA ALA A 32 14.65 -14.01 -24.42
C ALA A 32 15.76 -13.07 -24.93
N VAL A 33 15.60 -11.75 -24.77
CA VAL A 33 16.64 -10.76 -25.13
C VAL A 33 17.88 -10.91 -24.25
N CYS A 34 17.72 -11.02 -22.93
CA CYS A 34 18.85 -11.25 -22.02
C CYS A 34 19.60 -12.56 -22.34
N ALA A 35 18.87 -13.62 -22.67
CA ALA A 35 19.47 -14.90 -23.06
C ALA A 35 20.20 -14.79 -24.42
N TYR A 36 19.62 -14.07 -25.39
CA TYR A 36 20.26 -13.81 -26.68
C TYR A 36 21.57 -13.03 -26.52
N GLN A 37 21.56 -11.95 -25.72
CA GLN A 37 22.76 -11.17 -25.43
C GLN A 37 23.87 -12.03 -24.80
N ARG A 38 23.52 -12.87 -23.82
CA ARG A 38 24.49 -13.80 -23.20
C ARG A 38 25.06 -14.80 -24.20
N LEU A 39 24.27 -15.28 -25.17
CA LEU A 39 24.77 -16.15 -26.25
C LEU A 39 25.69 -15.39 -27.21
N HIS A 40 25.37 -14.14 -27.51
CA HIS A 40 26.22 -13.25 -28.31
C HIS A 40 27.58 -13.04 -27.64
N GLU A 41 27.60 -12.69 -26.36
CA GLU A 41 28.83 -12.49 -25.56
C GLU A 41 29.71 -13.76 -25.51
N ARG A 42 29.11 -14.94 -25.62
CA ARG A 42 29.80 -16.24 -25.62
C ARG A 42 30.17 -16.74 -27.02
N ASN A 43 29.85 -15.99 -28.08
CA ASN A 43 29.99 -16.42 -29.47
C ASN A 43 29.23 -17.74 -29.79
N GLU A 44 28.06 -17.92 -29.19
CA GLU A 44 27.21 -19.12 -29.35
C GLU A 44 25.87 -18.85 -30.05
N LEU A 45 25.82 -17.87 -30.97
CA LEU A 45 24.59 -17.48 -31.67
C LEU A 45 23.95 -18.61 -32.50
N GLN A 46 24.73 -19.60 -32.92
CA GLN A 46 24.23 -20.82 -33.56
C GLN A 46 23.22 -21.60 -32.72
N ARG A 47 23.14 -21.34 -31.41
CA ARG A 47 22.17 -21.95 -30.48
C ARG A 47 20.92 -21.10 -30.26
N ALA A 48 20.90 -19.86 -30.79
CA ALA A 48 19.87 -18.86 -30.52
C ALA A 48 18.61 -19.03 -31.40
N PHE A 49 17.95 -20.19 -31.30
CA PHE A 49 16.69 -20.43 -32.00
C PHE A 49 15.51 -19.78 -31.26
N ALA A 50 14.60 -19.15 -31.99
CA ALA A 50 13.41 -18.49 -31.43
C ALA A 50 12.57 -19.44 -30.56
N THR A 51 12.33 -20.66 -31.03
CA THR A 51 11.58 -21.69 -30.30
C THR A 51 12.25 -22.08 -28.98
N THR A 52 13.56 -22.24 -28.99
CA THR A 52 14.37 -22.58 -27.81
C THR A 52 14.35 -21.45 -26.78
N LEU A 53 14.58 -20.21 -27.22
CA LEU A 53 14.54 -19.03 -26.34
C LEU A 53 13.14 -18.84 -25.73
N ALA A 54 12.08 -18.93 -26.54
CA ALA A 54 10.71 -18.87 -26.06
C ALA A 54 10.42 -19.96 -25.02
N LYS A 55 10.80 -21.22 -25.31
CA LYS A 55 10.55 -22.35 -24.41
C LYS A 55 11.22 -22.17 -23.04
N PHE A 56 12.48 -21.73 -23.02
CA PHE A 56 13.18 -21.50 -21.75
C PHE A 56 12.65 -20.28 -20.99
N ALA A 57 12.33 -19.19 -21.69
CA ALA A 57 11.72 -18.01 -21.08
C ALA A 57 10.34 -18.30 -20.47
N ILE A 58 9.48 -19.04 -21.18
CA ILE A 58 8.16 -19.48 -20.66
C ILE A 58 8.34 -20.36 -19.41
N LYS A 59 9.28 -21.32 -19.43
CA LYS A 59 9.58 -22.13 -18.24
C LYS A 59 10.09 -21.27 -17.08
N SER A 60 10.93 -20.28 -17.35
CA SER A 60 11.41 -19.32 -16.35
C SER A 60 10.24 -18.58 -15.70
N TYR A 61 9.30 -18.07 -16.52
CA TYR A 61 8.10 -17.40 -16.03
C TYR A 61 7.30 -18.28 -15.05
N TRP A 62 7.02 -19.54 -15.41
CA TRP A 62 6.24 -20.45 -14.56
C TRP A 62 6.97 -20.85 -13.28
N SER A 63 8.30 -20.94 -13.33
CA SER A 63 9.14 -21.15 -12.14
C SER A 63 9.23 -19.93 -11.21
N GLY A 64 8.48 -18.86 -11.48
CA GLY A 64 8.49 -17.62 -10.70
C GLY A 64 9.75 -16.77 -10.90
N ARG A 65 10.60 -17.11 -11.87
CA ARG A 65 11.84 -16.38 -12.18
C ARG A 65 11.54 -15.27 -13.18
N ARG A 66 11.58 -14.02 -12.71
CA ARG A 66 11.41 -12.79 -13.49
C ARG A 66 12.77 -12.17 -13.87
N CYS A 67 12.77 -11.35 -14.91
CA CYS A 67 13.89 -10.58 -15.43
C CYS A 67 13.93 -9.20 -14.75
N GLY A 68 15.13 -8.74 -14.38
CA GLY A 68 15.32 -7.43 -13.76
C GLY A 68 14.97 -7.36 -12.26
N THR A 69 14.27 -8.35 -11.70
CA THR A 69 14.02 -8.45 -10.26
C THR A 69 14.97 -9.46 -9.62
N SER A 70 15.68 -9.06 -8.56
CA SER A 70 16.47 -10.00 -7.77
C SER A 70 15.53 -11.03 -7.14
N GLN A 71 15.85 -12.31 -7.29
CA GLN A 71 15.15 -13.39 -6.60
C GLN A 71 15.51 -13.35 -5.12
N CYS A 72 14.61 -12.80 -4.31
CA CYS A 72 14.77 -12.77 -2.87
C CYS A 72 13.82 -13.78 -2.23
N SER A 73 14.36 -14.89 -1.72
CA SER A 73 13.58 -15.86 -0.94
C SER A 73 13.01 -15.28 0.36
N HIS A 74 13.58 -14.16 0.84
CA HIS A 74 13.11 -13.42 2.01
C HIS A 74 12.03 -12.39 1.67
N ASP A 75 11.77 -12.14 0.38
CA ASP A 75 10.64 -11.31 -0.04
C ASP A 75 9.36 -12.14 -0.03
N VAL A 76 8.52 -11.85 0.97
CA VAL A 76 7.23 -12.51 1.23
C VAL A 76 6.22 -12.29 0.08
N PHE A 77 6.41 -11.28 -0.76
CA PHE A 77 5.56 -11.04 -1.92
C PHE A 77 6.07 -11.75 -3.18
N SER A 78 7.30 -12.22 -3.19
CA SER A 78 7.89 -12.86 -4.36
C SER A 78 7.14 -14.15 -4.74
N SER A 79 6.93 -14.34 -6.04
CA SER A 79 6.29 -15.57 -6.55
C SER A 79 7.07 -16.82 -6.17
N GLN A 80 8.39 -16.72 -6.13
CA GLN A 80 9.27 -17.82 -5.73
C GLN A 80 9.12 -18.18 -4.25
N ALA A 81 9.08 -17.21 -3.34
CA ALA A 81 8.88 -17.50 -1.92
C ALA A 81 7.51 -18.15 -1.66
N LYS A 82 6.45 -17.69 -2.35
CA LYS A 82 5.11 -18.32 -2.29
C LYS A 82 5.12 -19.76 -2.80
N GLN A 83 5.83 -20.05 -3.89
CA GLN A 83 5.95 -21.41 -4.44
C GLN A 83 6.75 -22.36 -3.54
N VAL A 84 7.82 -21.87 -2.89
CA VAL A 84 8.71 -22.71 -2.06
C VAL A 84 8.12 -22.99 -0.68
N ALA A 85 7.51 -21.99 -0.04
CA ALA A 85 7.09 -22.08 1.36
C ALA A 85 5.57 -22.24 1.55
N ALA A 86 4.80 -22.39 0.47
CA ALA A 86 3.38 -22.74 0.47
C ALA A 86 2.52 -21.92 1.46
N TYR A 87 2.74 -20.61 1.54
CA TYR A 87 1.94 -19.70 2.35
C TYR A 87 1.07 -18.79 1.49
N GLU A 88 -0.07 -18.39 2.04
CA GLU A 88 -0.97 -17.42 1.43
C GLU A 88 -0.77 -16.06 2.09
N VAL A 89 -0.54 -15.01 1.29
CA VAL A 89 -0.54 -13.63 1.80
C VAL A 89 -1.98 -13.16 1.82
N ARG A 90 -2.54 -13.01 3.03
CA ARG A 90 -3.86 -12.42 3.22
C ARG A 90 -3.73 -10.97 3.65
N THR A 91 -4.53 -10.10 3.06
CA THR A 91 -4.73 -8.75 3.58
C THR A 91 -5.41 -8.87 4.94
N LEU A 92 -4.82 -8.29 5.98
CA LEU A 92 -5.47 -8.17 7.28
C LEU A 92 -6.45 -6.99 7.22
N GLY A 93 -7.73 -7.30 7.03
CA GLY A 93 -8.83 -6.34 6.97
C GLY A 93 -9.60 -6.46 5.66
N THR A 94 -10.93 -6.45 5.76
CA THR A 94 -11.82 -6.47 4.59
C THR A 94 -11.91 -5.05 4.01
N PRO A 95 -11.75 -4.83 2.70
CA PRO A 95 -12.11 -3.55 2.09
C PRO A 95 -13.61 -3.31 2.34
N GLY A 96 -13.92 -2.42 3.29
CA GLY A 96 -15.30 -2.13 3.73
C GLY A 96 -15.65 -2.55 5.16
N GLU A 97 -14.80 -3.32 5.87
CA GLU A 97 -14.98 -3.54 7.32
C GLU A 97 -14.49 -2.31 8.09
N LEU A 98 -15.36 -1.31 8.25
CA LEU A 98 -15.26 -0.20 9.22
C LEU A 98 -13.86 0.43 9.41
N SER A 99 -13.02 0.35 8.38
CA SER A 99 -11.84 1.16 8.27
C SER A 99 -12.34 2.53 7.87
N THR A 100 -12.80 3.29 8.86
CA THR A 100 -12.98 4.73 8.69
C THR A 100 -11.67 5.22 8.06
N GLU A 101 -11.71 5.89 6.91
CA GLU A 101 -10.52 6.12 6.06
C GLU A 101 -9.30 6.67 6.84
N TRP A 102 -9.52 7.39 7.94
CA TRP A 102 -8.47 7.90 8.81
C TRP A 102 -7.67 6.79 9.55
N SER A 103 -8.25 5.62 9.80
CA SER A 103 -7.56 4.50 10.44
C SER A 103 -6.49 3.88 9.53
N GLN A 104 -6.67 3.94 8.21
CA GLN A 104 -5.64 3.54 7.24
C GLN A 104 -4.44 4.47 7.30
N CYS A 105 -4.65 5.78 7.46
CA CYS A 105 -3.56 6.76 7.62
C CYS A 105 -2.66 6.48 8.86
N LEU A 106 -3.14 5.70 9.83
CA LEU A 106 -2.37 5.29 11.01
C LEU A 106 -1.56 4.00 10.83
N VAL A 107 -1.85 3.18 9.80
CA VAL A 107 -1.15 1.90 9.59
C VAL A 107 0.34 2.11 9.30
N ASP A 108 0.69 3.19 8.59
CA ASP A 108 2.08 3.50 8.21
C ASP A 108 2.80 4.48 9.16
N ASN A 109 2.20 4.84 10.29
CA ASN A 109 2.82 5.78 11.24
C ASN A 109 3.93 5.10 12.04
N ARG A 110 5.20 5.30 11.63
CA ARG A 110 6.40 4.83 12.37
C ARG A 110 6.95 5.82 13.40
N LEU A 111 6.43 7.06 13.41
CA LEU A 111 6.92 8.15 14.27
C LEU A 111 6.36 8.08 15.68
N THR A 112 5.10 7.64 15.82
CA THR A 112 4.41 7.58 17.10
C THR A 112 4.66 6.24 17.77
N SER A 113 4.98 6.22 19.07
CA SER A 113 5.19 4.96 19.80
C SER A 113 3.93 4.08 19.80
N VAL A 114 4.12 2.75 19.84
CA VAL A 114 3.01 1.77 19.80
C VAL A 114 1.92 2.05 20.85
N PRO A 115 2.23 2.34 22.13
CA PRO A 115 1.20 2.65 23.12
C PRO A 115 0.33 3.86 22.75
N ASN A 116 0.95 4.91 22.20
CA ASN A 116 0.22 6.11 21.77
C ASN A 116 -0.65 5.84 20.53
N GLN A 117 -0.20 4.99 19.61
CA GLN A 117 -1.02 4.57 18.47
C GLN A 117 -2.24 3.77 18.93
N VAL A 118 -2.05 2.83 19.86
CA VAL A 118 -3.15 2.01 20.42
C VAL A 118 -4.15 2.89 21.15
N ALA A 119 -3.67 3.78 22.03
CA ALA A 119 -4.53 4.74 22.74
C ALA A 119 -5.34 5.60 21.76
N PHE A 120 -4.70 6.13 20.71
CA PHE A 120 -5.40 6.89 19.67
C PHE A 120 -6.46 6.05 18.94
N ARG A 121 -6.12 4.82 18.53
CA ARG A 121 -7.05 3.90 17.84
C ARG A 121 -8.28 3.55 18.68
N MET A 122 -8.16 3.53 20.01
CA MET A 122 -9.30 3.27 20.91
C MET A 122 -10.11 4.53 21.23
N ASP A 123 -9.41 5.62 21.56
CA ASP A 123 -10.02 6.85 22.07
C ASP A 123 -10.67 7.68 20.96
N PHE A 124 -10.07 7.73 19.76
CA PHE A 124 -10.52 8.59 18.67
C PHE A 124 -11.91 8.18 18.13
N PRO A 125 -12.20 6.89 17.83
CA PRO A 125 -13.55 6.47 17.47
C PRO A 125 -14.57 6.72 18.60
N ARG A 126 -14.14 6.57 19.87
CA ARG A 126 -15.01 6.79 21.02
C ARG A 126 -15.38 8.26 21.17
N TRP A 127 -14.44 9.16 20.94
CA TRP A 127 -14.69 10.60 20.88
C TRP A 127 -15.59 10.98 19.70
N LEU A 128 -15.33 10.46 18.49
CA LEU A 128 -16.17 10.70 17.31
C LEU A 128 -17.62 10.26 17.53
N ARG A 129 -17.85 9.16 18.26
CA ARG A 129 -19.20 8.71 18.63
C ARG A 129 -19.95 9.70 19.52
N GLY A 130 -19.23 10.53 20.29
CA GLY A 130 -19.82 11.57 21.14
C GLY A 130 -20.19 12.86 20.40
N LEU A 131 -19.79 13.02 19.13
CA LEU A 131 -20.17 14.17 18.30
C LEU A 131 -21.52 13.94 17.61
N SER A 132 -22.17 15.05 17.23
CA SER A 132 -23.33 15.01 16.33
C SER A 132 -22.94 14.37 14.99
N LEU A 133 -23.90 13.79 14.26
CA LEU A 133 -23.61 13.14 12.97
C LEU A 133 -22.93 14.09 11.97
N ARG A 134 -23.36 15.36 11.95
CA ARG A 134 -22.76 16.40 11.12
C ARG A 134 -21.32 16.68 11.53
N ASP A 135 -21.07 16.90 12.82
CA ASP A 135 -19.74 17.25 13.32
C ASP A 135 -18.76 16.08 13.18
N ARG A 136 -19.24 14.84 13.31
CA ARG A 136 -18.47 13.63 13.05
C ARG A 136 -17.97 13.60 11.60
N ASN A 137 -18.85 13.79 10.63
CA ASN A 137 -18.47 13.77 9.21
C ASN A 137 -17.45 14.89 8.88
N ILE A 138 -17.62 16.09 9.46
CA ILE A 138 -16.68 17.19 9.29
C ILE A 138 -15.32 16.85 9.94
N ALA A 139 -15.32 16.29 11.15
CA ALA A 139 -14.11 15.90 11.86
C ALA A 139 -13.34 14.79 11.13
N GLU A 140 -14.05 13.81 10.56
CA GLU A 140 -13.46 12.74 9.74
C GLU A 140 -12.79 13.31 8.50
N ARG A 141 -13.46 14.17 7.73
CA ARG A 141 -12.85 14.83 6.56
C ARG A 141 -11.62 15.66 6.94
N LEU A 142 -11.69 16.44 8.01
CA LEU A 142 -10.51 17.19 8.47
C LEU A 142 -9.36 16.26 8.92
N SER A 143 -9.67 15.08 9.48
CA SER A 143 -8.66 14.10 9.90
C SER A 143 -7.95 13.40 8.73
N LEU A 144 -8.61 13.32 7.58
CA LEU A 144 -8.05 12.79 6.32
C LEU A 144 -7.13 13.79 5.60
N GLY A 145 -7.02 15.02 6.10
CA GLY A 145 -6.15 16.05 5.53
C GLY A 145 -6.83 16.95 4.50
N TYR A 146 -8.16 16.83 4.29
CA TYR A 146 -8.89 17.79 3.46
C TYR A 146 -8.75 19.21 4.00
N SER A 147 -8.63 20.17 3.09
CA SER A 147 -8.49 21.59 3.42
C SER A 147 -9.80 22.17 3.96
N THR A 148 -9.72 23.28 4.70
CA THR A 148 -10.89 24.00 5.21
C THR A 148 -11.79 24.55 4.09
N LYS A 149 -11.26 24.71 2.86
CA LYS A 149 -12.01 25.14 1.69
C LYS A 149 -12.82 23.99 1.09
N GLU A 150 -12.22 22.82 0.95
CA GLU A 150 -12.89 21.62 0.42
C GLU A 150 -14.04 21.19 1.34
N VAL A 151 -13.78 21.13 2.65
CA VAL A 151 -14.80 20.81 3.65
C VAL A 151 -15.89 21.88 3.69
N ALA A 152 -15.54 23.16 3.52
CA ALA A 152 -16.53 24.23 3.46
C ALA A 152 -17.48 24.07 2.27
N ALA A 153 -16.93 23.77 1.09
CA ALA A 153 -17.72 23.53 -0.13
C ALA A 153 -18.63 22.30 0.03
N GLU A 154 -18.11 21.20 0.58
CA GLU A 154 -18.84 19.94 0.76
C GLU A 154 -20.04 20.09 1.71
N PHE A 155 -19.86 20.80 2.83
CA PHE A 155 -20.89 20.92 3.87
C PHE A 155 -21.74 22.20 3.74
N GLY A 156 -21.56 23.00 2.68
CA GLY A 156 -22.30 24.25 2.45
C GLY A 156 -22.03 25.31 3.54
N MET A 157 -20.79 25.41 4.01
CA MET A 157 -20.37 26.28 5.11
C MET A 157 -19.34 27.31 4.63
N SER A 158 -19.10 28.36 5.42
CA SER A 158 -17.95 29.23 5.20
C SER A 158 -16.66 28.57 5.71
N SER A 159 -15.54 28.80 5.03
CA SER A 159 -14.21 28.32 5.49
C SER A 159 -13.84 28.85 6.88
N GLY A 160 -14.35 30.04 7.25
CA GLY A 160 -14.22 30.59 8.59
C GLY A 160 -14.90 29.73 9.64
N ARG A 161 -16.13 29.26 9.38
CA ARG A 161 -16.84 28.36 10.31
C ARG A 161 -16.17 27.00 10.43
N VAL A 162 -15.67 26.43 9.33
CA VAL A 162 -14.89 25.18 9.36
C VAL A 162 -13.60 25.35 10.18
N SER A 163 -12.94 26.51 10.08
CA SER A 163 -11.75 26.82 10.88
C SER A 163 -12.06 26.93 12.38
N GLN A 164 -13.23 27.47 12.73
CA GLN A 164 -13.71 27.48 14.12
C GLN A 164 -14.00 26.05 14.61
N LEU A 165 -14.74 25.26 13.83
CA LEU A 165 -15.03 23.86 14.14
C LEU A 165 -13.75 23.04 14.35
N ARG A 166 -12.72 23.23 13.53
CA ARG A 166 -11.42 22.57 13.72
C ARG A 166 -10.81 22.87 15.10
N ARG A 167 -10.91 24.11 15.57
CA ARG A 167 -10.43 24.50 16.92
C ARG A 167 -11.32 23.92 18.01
N GLU A 168 -12.64 23.98 17.84
CA GLU A 168 -13.62 23.40 18.76
C GLU A 168 -13.41 21.89 18.93
N PHE A 169 -13.20 21.16 17.84
CA PHE A 169 -12.89 19.73 17.84
C PHE A 169 -11.58 19.43 18.56
N SER A 170 -10.51 20.16 18.23
CA SER A 170 -9.22 20.02 18.91
C SER A 170 -9.35 20.22 20.42
N TYR A 171 -10.05 21.27 20.85
CA TYR A 171 -10.31 21.51 22.27
C TYR A 171 -11.11 20.37 22.92
N SER A 172 -12.19 19.92 22.26
CA SER A 172 -13.02 18.83 22.78
C SER A 172 -12.25 17.50 22.88
N TRP A 173 -11.36 17.24 21.93
CA TRP A 173 -10.48 16.07 21.91
C TRP A 173 -9.48 16.08 23.05
N TYR A 174 -8.80 17.22 23.28
CA TYR A 174 -7.90 17.36 24.43
C TYR A 174 -8.64 17.23 25.76
N LYS A 175 -9.87 17.76 25.85
CA LYS A 175 -10.72 17.56 27.03
C LYS A 175 -11.06 16.07 27.23
N PHE A 176 -11.43 15.37 26.16
CA PHE A 176 -11.76 13.95 26.18
C PHE A 176 -10.58 13.09 26.67
N ILE A 177 -9.39 13.25 26.08
CA ILE A 177 -8.19 12.50 26.50
C ILE A 177 -7.81 12.83 27.95
N ARG A 178 -7.86 14.10 28.35
CA ARG A 178 -7.50 14.49 29.72
C ARG A 178 -8.39 13.80 30.76
N VAL A 179 -9.69 13.73 30.50
CA VAL A 179 -10.63 13.02 31.39
C VAL A 179 -10.36 11.52 31.37
N ASN A 180 -10.16 10.92 30.19
CA ASN A 180 -9.97 9.47 30.07
C ASN A 180 -8.66 8.99 30.71
N ARG A 181 -7.57 9.76 30.58
CA ARG A 181 -6.27 9.48 31.22
C ARG A 181 -6.28 9.68 32.74
N CYS A 182 -7.04 10.64 33.25
CA CYS A 182 -7.24 10.80 34.69
C CYS A 182 -7.96 9.58 35.31
N LEU A 183 -8.84 8.91 34.55
CA LEU A 183 -9.54 7.70 35.00
C LEU A 183 -8.70 6.41 34.89
N SER A 184 -7.65 6.42 34.07
CA SER A 184 -6.78 5.25 33.81
C SER A 184 -5.45 5.27 34.56
N GLY A 185 -5.20 6.28 35.41
CA GLY A 185 -4.10 6.27 36.39
C GLY A 185 -2.68 6.42 35.82
N GLU A 186 -2.51 6.84 34.56
CA GLU A 186 -1.17 7.02 33.98
C GLU A 186 -0.53 8.38 34.34
N PRO A 187 0.77 8.42 34.66
CA PRO A 187 1.47 9.65 35.00
C PRO A 187 1.58 10.57 33.78
N LYS A 188 1.38 11.87 34.03
CA LYS A 188 1.47 12.96 33.03
C LYS A 188 2.80 12.91 32.29
N SER A 189 2.85 12.35 31.08
CA SER A 189 4.02 12.57 30.20
C SER A 189 4.02 14.04 29.76
N LYS A 190 5.15 14.72 30.02
CA LYS A 190 5.34 16.13 29.65
C LYS A 190 5.27 16.27 28.13
N PRO A 191 4.66 17.34 27.59
CA PRO A 191 4.72 17.60 26.16
C PRO A 191 6.19 17.84 25.76
N GLY A 192 6.71 16.96 24.89
CA GLY A 192 8.05 17.10 24.32
C GLY A 192 8.16 18.43 23.60
N ARG A 193 9.23 19.18 23.92
CA ARG A 193 9.63 20.41 23.22
C ARG A 193 9.67 20.14 21.71
N ALA A 194 8.87 20.87 20.95
CA ALA A 194 9.05 21.01 19.52
C ALA A 194 10.35 21.80 19.29
N SER A 195 11.40 21.12 18.82
CA SER A 195 12.58 21.76 18.25
C SER A 195 12.16 22.53 16.99
N HIS A 196 12.26 23.85 17.02
CA HIS A 196 12.19 24.69 15.82
C HIS A 196 13.52 24.58 15.05
N PRO A 197 13.50 24.54 13.71
CA PRO A 197 14.70 24.68 12.91
C PRO A 197 15.09 26.17 12.84
N GLY A 198 16.35 26.46 13.12
CA GLY A 198 17.05 27.68 12.74
C GLY A 198 18.20 27.31 11.83
#